data_AF-A0A5C6EI17-F1
#
_entry.id   AF-A0A5C6EI17-F1
#
_cell.length_a   1.000
_cell.length_b   1.000
_cell.length_c   1.000
_cell.angle_alpha   90.00
_cell.angle_beta   90.00
_cell.angle_gamma   90.00
#
_symmetry.space_group_name_H-M   'P 1'
#
loop_
_entity.id
_entity.type
_entity.pdbx_description
1 polymer ?
#
loop_
_entity_poly.entity_id
_entity_poly.type
_entity_poly.pdbx_seq_one_letter_code
_entity_poly.pdbx_strand_id
1 'polypeptide(L)'
;MIRFRLCRPAIYLVFAATIVGCGPPLTDDLEPLVPVVQPASFAAISARDLLGETLSRYASAASYRDNGRAQIRYQNGGSTETRSAPMRVWLDRNELYLETYDVRLTSDPDGLTGWIADPSTDNFDSQVLKSKPIPGRPTGAQLLADPILAGRVAAGLAGPPPQLEWLFSAEPMKALFDPSHRIEFGPIQSIERQTCRCVIVDAGEQRYQFWIDDRAGIVRRIDLPPIVAPLVPGAVPQPIQLSIDLVGATFDAPNKPPAIEPLPKSPKLVSRLIPLPPPRPARILGTRVPGFRIKDGDQKLTFLVRVSVDTNTIAAAMTAQSWTDQWSDELTTTIRTGVLVDADASRTIPADVTVPVVVDKGGDFAKSLEMNPGSAVLVDASGTVMWVDDQFSPATLASFGAAISDVLSGVDVPDRLRTQWTEQLAAYDHACGEVAVSSN
;
A
#
# COMPACT_ATOMS: atom_id res chain seq x y z
N MET A 1 -27.96 -13.27 16.49
CA MET A 1 -27.34 -13.68 17.78
C MET A 1 -27.02 -15.17 17.68
N ILE A 2 -25.84 -15.51 17.14
CA ILE A 2 -25.46 -16.91 16.85
C ILE A 2 -24.14 -17.17 17.58
N ARG A 3 -24.20 -18.05 18.58
CA ARG A 3 -23.07 -18.48 19.40
C ARG A 3 -22.37 -19.64 18.70
N PHE A 4 -21.11 -19.46 18.30
CA PHE A 4 -20.25 -20.57 17.91
C PHE A 4 -19.57 -21.18 19.15
N ARG A 5 -19.85 -22.47 19.39
CA ARG A 5 -19.14 -23.31 20.36
C ARG A 5 -17.84 -23.79 19.74
N LEU A 6 -16.71 -23.48 20.38
CA LEU A 6 -15.41 -24.05 20.07
C LEU A 6 -15.29 -25.47 20.65
N CYS A 7 -15.13 -26.45 19.76
CA CYS A 7 -14.65 -27.79 20.09
C CYS A 7 -13.12 -27.75 20.19
N ARG A 8 -12.58 -28.17 21.34
CA ARG A 8 -11.16 -28.49 21.52
C ARG A 8 -10.90 -29.93 21.07
N PRO A 9 -9.75 -30.23 20.45
CA PRO A 9 -9.09 -31.51 20.65
C PRO A 9 -7.88 -31.34 21.58
N ALA A 10 -7.86 -32.15 22.62
CA ALA A 10 -6.68 -32.44 23.41
C ALA A 10 -5.80 -33.42 22.63
N ILE A 11 -4.51 -33.11 22.48
CA ILE A 11 -3.49 -34.07 22.06
C ILE A 11 -2.40 -34.05 23.12
N TYR A 12 -2.33 -35.13 23.89
CA TYR A 12 -1.19 -35.50 24.72
C TYR A 12 -0.09 -36.02 23.81
N LEU A 13 1.13 -35.52 23.99
CA LEU A 13 2.32 -36.22 23.51
C LEU A 13 3.43 -36.08 24.55
N VAL A 14 3.63 -37.19 25.26
CA VAL A 14 4.72 -37.44 26.20
C VAL A 14 5.91 -37.91 25.38
N PHE A 15 7.02 -37.19 25.44
CA PHE A 15 8.33 -37.75 25.09
C PHE A 15 9.28 -37.53 26.26
N ALA A 16 9.57 -38.65 26.94
CA ALA A 16 10.71 -38.77 27.83
C ALA A 16 11.95 -39.05 26.99
N ALA A 17 13.00 -38.25 27.15
CA ALA A 17 14.34 -38.58 26.70
C ALA A 17 15.32 -38.24 27.82
N THR A 18 15.83 -39.31 28.45
CA THR A 18 16.95 -39.30 29.37
C THR A 18 18.25 -39.12 28.60
N ILE A 19 19.05 -38.11 28.95
CA ILE A 19 20.47 -38.04 28.56
C ILE A 19 21.31 -38.09 29.84
N VAL A 20 22.06 -39.18 29.97
CA VAL A 20 23.18 -39.38 30.88
C VAL A 20 24.44 -39.09 30.06
N GLY A 21 25.41 -38.32 30.59
CA GLY A 21 26.74 -38.28 29.97
C GLY A 21 27.69 -37.16 30.41
N CYS A 22 28.53 -37.50 31.39
CA CYS A 22 29.95 -37.16 31.55
C CYS A 22 30.40 -35.67 31.52
N GLY A 23 30.76 -35.18 32.71
CA GLY A 23 31.57 -33.98 32.89
C GLY A 23 33.08 -34.21 32.75
N PRO A 24 33.87 -33.20 32.33
CA PRO A 24 35.32 -33.19 32.44
C PRO A 24 35.80 -32.57 33.76
N PRO A 25 37.06 -32.83 34.17
CA PRO A 25 37.58 -32.53 35.50
C PRO A 25 37.90 -31.05 35.70
N LEU A 26 37.77 -30.64 36.97
CA LEU A 26 38.21 -29.36 37.52
C LEU A 26 39.74 -29.26 37.47
N THR A 27 40.26 -28.26 36.76
CA THR A 27 41.61 -27.73 36.93
C THR A 27 41.52 -26.42 37.70
N ASP A 28 42.02 -26.44 38.94
CA ASP A 28 42.31 -25.27 39.76
C ASP A 28 43.55 -24.56 39.18
N ASP A 29 43.34 -23.50 38.42
CA ASP A 29 44.36 -22.48 38.15
C ASP A 29 43.89 -21.16 38.79
N LEU A 30 44.46 -20.87 39.96
CA LEU A 30 44.29 -19.60 40.67
C LEU A 30 45.11 -18.51 39.97
N GLU A 31 44.52 -17.84 38.98
CA GLU A 31 44.99 -16.55 38.51
C GLU A 31 44.70 -15.45 39.56
N PRO A 32 45.65 -14.52 39.81
CA PRO A 32 45.45 -13.43 40.75
C PRO A 32 44.39 -12.46 40.22
N LEU A 33 43.33 -12.27 41.01
CA LEU A 33 42.26 -11.29 40.81
C LEU A 33 42.84 -9.87 40.72
N VAL A 34 43.06 -9.39 39.50
CA VAL A 34 43.18 -7.95 39.24
C VAL A 34 41.80 -7.35 39.51
N PRO A 35 41.66 -6.36 40.41
CA PRO A 35 40.38 -5.70 40.62
C PRO A 35 39.97 -5.01 39.33
N VAL A 36 39.02 -5.61 38.61
CA VAL A 36 38.31 -4.95 37.52
C VAL A 36 37.63 -3.73 38.12
N VAL A 37 38.19 -2.57 37.86
CA VAL A 37 37.55 -1.28 38.12
C VAL A 37 36.29 -1.27 37.25
N GLN A 38 35.15 -1.67 37.81
CA GLN A 38 33.86 -1.44 37.19
C GLN A 38 33.71 0.09 37.08
N PRO A 39 33.66 0.67 35.88
CA PRO A 39 33.35 2.09 35.74
C PRO A 39 32.00 2.31 36.42
N ALA A 40 31.96 3.29 37.33
CA ALA A 40 30.79 3.64 38.13
C ALA A 40 29.53 3.54 37.28
N SER A 41 28.67 2.58 37.63
CA SER A 41 27.43 2.31 36.93
C SER A 41 26.63 3.60 36.88
N PHE A 42 26.48 4.17 35.68
CA PHE A 42 25.22 4.84 35.37
C PHE A 42 24.14 3.87 35.82
N ALA A 43 23.27 4.32 36.74
CA ALA A 43 22.10 3.53 37.13
C ALA A 43 21.49 2.97 35.84
N ALA A 44 21.36 1.64 35.75
CA ALA A 44 21.02 0.98 34.51
C ALA A 44 19.63 1.46 34.07
N ILE A 45 19.59 2.41 33.13
CA ILE A 45 18.35 2.93 32.55
C ILE A 45 17.56 1.74 32.01
N SER A 46 16.26 1.65 32.33
CA SER A 46 15.43 0.58 31.81
C SER A 46 15.20 0.76 30.31
N ALA A 47 14.85 -0.30 29.58
CA ALA A 47 14.52 -0.20 28.16
C ALA A 47 13.33 0.73 27.91
N ARG A 48 12.36 0.71 28.84
CA ARG A 48 11.20 1.62 28.84
C ARG A 48 11.63 3.08 28.99
N ASP A 49 12.51 3.37 29.95
CA ASP A 49 12.99 4.74 30.17
C ASP A 49 13.83 5.22 28.99
N LEU A 50 14.72 4.37 28.43
CA LEU A 50 15.52 4.72 27.25
C LEU A 50 14.63 5.09 26.05
N LEU A 51 13.60 4.30 25.77
CA LEU A 51 12.67 4.59 24.68
C LEU A 51 11.87 5.87 24.96
N GLY A 52 11.40 6.05 26.19
CA GLY A 52 10.66 7.25 26.61
C GLY A 52 11.49 8.54 26.50
N GLU A 53 12.74 8.52 26.98
CA GLU A 53 13.67 9.64 26.87
C GLU A 53 14.01 9.94 25.40
N THR A 54 14.22 8.89 24.59
CA THR A 54 14.48 9.02 23.16
C THR A 54 13.32 9.73 22.46
N LEU A 55 12.08 9.27 22.64
CA LEU A 55 10.90 9.88 22.02
C LEU A 55 10.63 11.31 22.54
N SER A 56 10.86 11.55 23.84
CA SER A 56 10.74 12.90 24.43
C SER A 56 11.74 13.89 23.82
N ARG A 57 12.94 13.40 23.46
CA ARG A 57 13.95 14.21 22.76
C ARG A 57 13.49 14.63 21.37
N TYR A 58 12.82 13.76 20.61
CA TYR A 58 12.21 14.12 19.33
C TYR A 58 11.15 15.23 19.50
N ALA A 59 10.23 15.05 20.44
CA ALA A 59 9.15 16.02 20.68
C ALA A 59 9.69 17.41 21.06
N SER A 60 10.84 17.46 21.75
CA SER A 60 11.49 18.70 22.19
C SER A 60 12.51 19.25 21.21
N ALA A 61 12.86 18.51 20.15
CA ALA A 61 13.91 18.90 19.22
C ALA A 61 13.51 20.14 18.41
N ALA A 62 14.40 21.13 18.35
CA ALA A 62 14.21 22.29 17.48
C ALA A 62 14.54 21.96 16.02
N SER A 63 15.47 21.04 15.78
CA SER A 63 15.85 20.62 14.44
C SER A 63 15.96 19.09 14.41
N TYR A 64 15.60 18.49 13.28
CA TYR A 64 15.75 17.06 13.04
C TYR A 64 15.86 16.82 11.54
N ARG A 65 16.72 15.89 11.12
CA ARG A 65 16.75 15.45 9.72
C ARG A 65 17.15 14.01 9.59
N ASP A 66 16.62 13.34 8.59
CA ASP A 66 17.05 12.02 8.13
C ASP A 66 16.94 11.92 6.59
N ASN A 67 17.39 10.82 6.02
CA ASN A 67 17.04 10.38 4.67
C ASN A 67 16.30 9.05 4.75
N GLY A 68 15.21 9.03 5.52
CA GLY A 68 14.51 7.82 5.89
C GLY A 68 13.93 7.06 4.70
N ARG A 69 13.77 5.74 4.87
CA ARG A 69 13.15 4.85 3.88
C ARG A 69 12.37 3.73 4.56
N ALA A 70 11.17 3.48 4.06
CA ALA A 70 10.43 2.27 4.35
C ALA A 70 10.95 1.13 3.47
N GLN A 71 11.15 -0.06 4.04
CA GLN A 71 11.58 -1.26 3.34
C GLN A 71 10.61 -2.41 3.57
N ILE A 72 10.31 -3.14 2.50
CA ILE A 72 9.68 -4.45 2.58
C ILE A 72 10.63 -5.51 2.08
N ARG A 73 10.63 -6.65 2.76
CA ARG A 73 11.37 -7.83 2.36
C ARG A 73 10.45 -9.03 2.36
N TYR A 74 10.48 -9.79 1.26
CA TYR A 74 9.64 -10.97 1.07
C TYR A 74 10.36 -12.01 0.22
N GLN A 75 9.85 -13.26 0.22
CA GLN A 75 10.37 -14.32 -0.65
C GLN A 75 9.63 -14.30 -1.99
N ASN A 76 10.36 -14.40 -3.10
CA ASN A 76 9.81 -14.57 -4.43
C ASN A 76 10.66 -15.59 -5.21
N GLY A 77 10.05 -16.71 -5.61
CA GLY A 77 10.74 -17.76 -6.36
C GLY A 77 12.00 -18.32 -5.68
N GLY A 78 12.03 -18.39 -4.34
CA GLY A 78 13.19 -18.84 -3.56
C GLY A 78 14.29 -17.78 -3.36
N SER A 79 14.10 -16.56 -3.88
CA SER A 79 14.97 -15.42 -3.65
C SER A 79 14.32 -14.42 -2.70
N THR A 80 15.14 -13.71 -1.92
CA THR A 80 14.66 -12.62 -1.07
C THR A 80 14.69 -11.32 -1.86
N GLU A 81 13.51 -10.75 -2.12
CA GLU A 81 13.39 -9.43 -2.73
C GLU A 81 13.26 -8.35 -1.66
N THR A 82 13.72 -7.13 -1.98
CA THR A 82 13.55 -5.95 -1.14
C THR A 82 13.03 -4.81 -1.99
N ARG A 83 11.94 -4.16 -1.57
CA ARG A 83 11.46 -2.91 -2.16
C ARG A 83 11.57 -1.80 -1.12
N SER A 84 11.79 -0.58 -1.57
CA SER A 84 11.91 0.58 -0.70
C SER A 84 11.13 1.77 -1.22
N ALA A 85 10.65 2.61 -0.32
CA ALA A 85 10.05 3.90 -0.62
C ALA A 85 10.63 4.98 0.30
N PRO A 86 10.72 6.24 -0.16
CA PRO A 86 11.24 7.33 0.66
C PRO A 86 10.32 7.62 1.85
N MET A 87 10.91 8.01 2.97
CA MET A 87 10.25 8.43 4.20
C MET A 87 11.16 9.43 4.94
N ARG A 88 11.53 10.49 4.25
CA ARG A 88 12.49 11.50 4.69
C ARG A 88 11.81 12.66 5.38
N VAL A 89 12.40 13.11 6.47
CA VAL A 89 11.99 14.33 7.18
C VAL A 89 13.17 15.29 7.32
N TRP A 90 12.90 16.58 7.13
CA TRP A 90 13.79 17.67 7.45
C TRP A 90 12.99 18.73 8.21
N LEU A 91 13.42 19.07 9.42
CA LEU A 91 12.81 20.04 10.32
C LEU A 91 13.90 20.99 10.79
N ASP A 92 13.65 22.29 10.65
CA ASP A 92 14.42 23.33 11.32
C ASP A 92 13.49 24.39 11.91
N ARG A 93 13.39 24.39 13.24
CA ARG A 93 12.46 25.20 14.03
C ARG A 93 11.01 24.96 13.63
N ASN A 94 10.48 25.82 12.77
CA ASN A 94 9.09 25.77 12.28
C ASN A 94 9.02 25.43 10.79
N GLU A 95 10.16 25.25 10.13
CA GLU A 95 10.23 24.86 8.73
C GLU A 95 10.31 23.34 8.61
N LEU A 96 9.41 22.74 7.85
CA LEU A 96 9.34 21.31 7.61
C LEU A 96 9.40 21.03 6.12
N TYR A 97 10.16 20.01 5.76
CA TYR A 97 10.02 19.28 4.51
C TYR A 97 9.84 17.79 4.81
N LEU A 98 8.78 17.23 4.26
CA LEU A 98 8.43 15.82 4.32
C LEU A 98 8.39 15.26 2.91
N GLU A 99 9.07 14.13 2.73
CA GLU A 99 9.03 13.32 1.53
C GLU A 99 8.71 11.89 1.95
N THR A 100 7.47 11.46 1.72
CA THR A 100 7.05 10.11 2.10
C THR A 100 6.24 9.48 0.98
N TYR A 101 6.70 8.34 0.48
CA TYR A 101 6.07 7.66 -0.66
C TYR A 101 5.97 8.61 -1.88
N ASP A 102 4.76 8.82 -2.37
CA ASP A 102 4.41 9.79 -3.41
C ASP A 102 4.08 11.18 -2.85
N VAL A 103 4.00 11.37 -1.53
CA VAL A 103 3.66 12.68 -0.94
C VAL A 103 4.91 13.54 -0.75
N ARG A 104 4.75 14.82 -1.11
CA ARG A 104 5.67 15.90 -0.77
C ARG A 104 4.91 16.97 -0.01
N LEU A 105 5.52 17.48 1.06
CA LEU A 105 4.90 18.48 1.91
C LEU A 105 5.96 19.42 2.48
N THR A 106 5.75 20.72 2.32
CA THR A 106 6.50 21.77 3.00
C THR A 106 5.59 22.54 3.94
N SER A 107 6.12 22.97 5.08
CA SER A 107 5.52 23.99 5.92
C SER A 107 6.60 25.03 6.18
N ASP A 108 6.39 26.26 5.75
CA ASP A 108 7.36 27.34 5.81
C ASP A 108 6.64 28.68 6.12
N PRO A 109 7.35 29.82 6.24
CA PRO A 109 6.71 31.11 6.48
C PRO A 109 5.70 31.55 5.41
N ASP A 110 5.74 30.99 4.20
CA ASP A 110 4.82 31.30 3.10
C ASP A 110 3.58 30.40 3.11
N GLY A 111 3.59 29.31 3.89
CA GLY A 111 2.44 28.44 4.04
C GLY A 111 2.76 26.96 4.13
N LEU A 112 1.70 26.16 4.16
CA LEU A 112 1.78 24.73 3.84
C LEU A 112 1.68 24.56 2.33
N THR A 113 2.59 23.82 1.72
CA THR A 113 2.50 23.38 0.33
C THR A 113 2.55 21.86 0.28
N GLY A 114 1.61 21.20 -0.40
CA GLY A 114 1.58 19.74 -0.49
C GLY A 114 1.19 19.24 -1.87
N TRP A 115 1.80 18.17 -2.35
CA TRP A 115 1.44 17.57 -3.63
C TRP A 115 1.77 16.08 -3.67
N ILE A 116 1.18 15.39 -4.65
CA ILE A 116 1.38 13.96 -4.88
C ILE A 116 2.23 13.79 -6.14
N ALA A 117 3.46 13.33 -5.97
CA ALA A 117 4.42 12.98 -7.01
C ALA A 117 4.17 11.55 -7.54
N ASP A 118 3.03 11.37 -8.21
CA ASP A 118 2.62 10.13 -8.87
C ASP A 118 2.45 10.35 -10.38
N PRO A 119 3.45 9.97 -11.20
CA PRO A 119 3.39 10.15 -12.65
C PRO A 119 2.23 9.41 -13.33
N SER A 120 1.70 8.34 -12.72
CA SER A 120 0.59 7.57 -13.29
C SER A 120 -0.74 8.34 -13.28
N THR A 121 -0.83 9.36 -12.43
CA THR A 121 -1.98 10.25 -12.29
C THR A 121 -1.69 11.68 -12.74
N ASP A 122 -0.61 11.88 -13.52
CA ASP A 122 -0.07 13.20 -13.87
C ASP A 122 0.18 14.09 -12.63
N ASN A 123 0.79 13.50 -11.59
CA ASN A 123 0.99 14.11 -10.28
C ASN A 123 -0.32 14.59 -9.66
N PHE A 124 -1.32 13.70 -9.70
CA PHE A 124 -2.68 13.98 -9.25
C PHE A 124 -3.32 15.19 -9.96
N ASP A 125 -3.31 15.14 -11.30
CA ASP A 125 -3.78 16.22 -12.19
C ASP A 125 -3.09 17.56 -11.89
N SER A 126 -1.79 17.47 -11.57
CA SER A 126 -0.93 18.60 -11.17
C SER A 126 -1.48 19.46 -10.04
N GLN A 127 -2.38 18.93 -9.19
CA GLN A 127 -2.91 19.66 -8.04
C GLN A 127 -1.82 19.89 -6.99
N VAL A 128 -1.73 21.13 -6.48
CA VAL A 128 -0.82 21.51 -5.41
C VAL A 128 -1.64 22.19 -4.31
N LEU A 129 -1.74 21.54 -3.17
CA LEU A 129 -2.31 22.12 -1.96
C LEU A 129 -1.49 23.33 -1.55
N LYS A 130 -2.14 24.48 -1.35
CA LYS A 130 -1.56 25.67 -0.73
C LYS A 130 -2.47 26.16 0.38
N SER A 131 -1.94 26.30 1.58
CA SER A 131 -2.68 26.88 2.71
C SER A 131 -1.87 27.98 3.42
N LYS A 132 -2.53 28.70 4.33
CA LYS A 132 -1.92 29.79 5.09
C LYS A 132 -0.79 29.26 6.00
N PRO A 133 0.16 30.13 6.38
CA PRO A 133 1.21 29.77 7.34
C PRO A 133 0.63 29.22 8.64
N ILE A 134 1.24 28.14 9.14
CA ILE A 134 0.92 27.59 10.46
C ILE A 134 1.72 28.37 11.50
N PRO A 135 1.07 29.05 12.46
CA PRO A 135 1.80 29.81 13.46
C PRO A 135 2.54 28.89 14.43
N GLY A 136 3.86 29.08 14.56
CA GLY A 136 4.70 28.31 15.49
C GLY A 136 5.01 26.89 15.00
N ARG A 137 5.20 25.96 15.93
CA ARG A 137 5.48 24.55 15.61
C ARG A 137 4.18 23.88 15.14
N PRO A 138 4.14 23.27 13.95
CA PRO A 138 2.94 22.64 13.45
C PRO A 138 2.60 21.39 14.26
N THR A 139 1.32 21.08 14.38
CA THR A 139 0.83 19.78 14.87
C THR A 139 0.67 18.81 13.70
N GLY A 140 0.74 17.50 13.96
CA GLY A 140 0.51 16.48 12.91
C GLY A 140 -0.85 16.64 12.21
N ALA A 141 -1.89 17.02 12.95
CA ALA A 141 -3.23 17.26 12.41
C ALA A 141 -3.30 18.50 11.49
N GLN A 142 -2.50 19.53 11.74
CA GLN A 142 -2.41 20.70 10.86
C GLN A 142 -1.65 20.37 9.58
N LEU A 143 -0.57 19.58 9.67
CA LEU A 143 0.22 19.14 8.51
C LEU A 143 -0.61 18.25 7.58
N LEU A 144 -1.41 17.34 8.13
CA LEU A 144 -2.21 16.36 7.39
C LEU A 144 -3.71 16.69 7.42
N ALA A 145 -4.07 17.97 7.38
CA ALA A 145 -5.46 18.41 7.40
C ALA A 145 -6.23 18.01 6.14
N ASP A 146 -5.53 17.90 4.99
CA ASP A 146 -6.13 17.43 3.75
C ASP A 146 -6.30 15.90 3.77
N PRO A 147 -7.52 15.37 3.59
CA PRO A 147 -7.79 13.95 3.74
C PRO A 147 -7.15 13.08 2.66
N ILE A 148 -6.90 13.61 1.46
CA ILE A 148 -6.23 12.87 0.39
C ILE A 148 -4.75 12.73 0.71
N LEU A 149 -4.09 13.82 1.14
CA LEU A 149 -2.70 13.74 1.62
C LEU A 149 -2.57 12.79 2.81
N ALA A 150 -3.43 12.94 3.82
CA ALA A 150 -3.43 12.06 4.99
C ALA A 150 -3.62 10.59 4.59
N GLY A 151 -4.56 10.31 3.68
CA GLY A 151 -4.81 8.98 3.14
C GLY A 151 -3.59 8.40 2.41
N ARG A 152 -2.92 9.19 1.56
CA ARG A 152 -1.71 8.76 0.84
C ARG A 152 -0.54 8.47 1.79
N VAL A 153 -0.33 9.33 2.79
CA VAL A 153 0.69 9.12 3.83
C VAL A 153 0.41 7.83 4.62
N ALA A 154 -0.85 7.59 5.00
CA ALA A 154 -1.24 6.43 5.80
C ALA A 154 -1.24 5.11 5.00
N ALA A 155 -1.57 5.16 3.70
CA ALA A 155 -1.66 4.00 2.82
C ALA A 155 -0.30 3.52 2.28
N GLY A 156 0.79 4.23 2.63
CA GLY A 156 2.11 3.88 2.13
C GLY A 156 2.66 2.57 2.70
N LEU A 157 3.78 2.15 2.10
CA LEU A 157 4.39 0.83 2.23
C LEU A 157 4.54 0.28 3.66
N ALA A 158 4.78 1.17 4.63
CA ALA A 158 5.02 0.83 6.03
C ALA A 158 4.08 1.59 6.99
N GLY A 159 2.96 2.10 6.46
CA GLY A 159 2.04 2.97 7.19
C GLY A 159 2.54 4.43 7.32
N PRO A 160 1.94 5.24 8.19
CA PRO A 160 2.33 6.62 8.38
C PRO A 160 3.76 6.75 8.95
N PRO A 161 4.53 7.78 8.58
CA PRO A 161 5.88 8.01 9.09
C PRO A 161 5.85 8.25 10.60
N PRO A 162 6.45 7.37 11.42
CA PRO A 162 6.42 7.53 12.87
C PRO A 162 7.18 8.79 13.31
N GLN A 163 8.11 9.30 12.50
CA GLN A 163 8.81 10.55 12.79
C GLN A 163 7.85 11.73 12.97
N LEU A 164 6.72 11.77 12.24
CA LEU A 164 5.74 12.84 12.39
C LEU A 164 5.06 12.79 13.77
N GLU A 165 4.74 11.59 14.25
CA GLU A 165 4.20 11.42 15.60
C GLU A 165 5.25 11.81 16.65
N TRP A 166 6.51 11.38 16.49
CA TRP A 166 7.58 11.70 17.43
C TRP A 166 7.90 13.19 17.53
N LEU A 167 7.86 13.90 16.41
CA LEU A 167 8.18 15.31 16.35
C LEU A 167 7.00 16.21 16.76
N PHE A 168 5.76 15.79 16.51
CA PHE A 168 4.61 16.70 16.59
C PHE A 168 3.49 16.26 17.53
N SER A 169 3.54 15.04 18.10
CA SER A 169 2.62 14.62 19.16
C SER A 169 3.07 15.14 20.53
N ALA A 170 2.10 15.50 21.38
CA ALA A 170 2.38 15.83 22.78
C ALA A 170 2.82 14.60 23.59
N GLU A 171 2.30 13.42 23.24
CA GLU A 171 2.63 12.14 23.88
C GLU A 171 2.94 11.11 22.77
N PRO A 172 4.14 11.14 22.17
CA PRO A 172 4.48 10.25 21.06
C PRO A 172 4.40 8.78 21.43
N MET A 173 3.72 7.99 20.60
CA MET A 173 3.57 6.55 20.73
C MET A 173 3.09 6.11 22.12
N LYS A 174 2.24 6.92 22.78
CA LYS A 174 1.74 6.66 24.13
C LYS A 174 1.23 5.23 24.32
N ALA A 175 0.56 4.68 23.31
CA ALA A 175 0.04 3.32 23.33
C ALA A 175 1.11 2.24 23.55
N LEU A 176 2.36 2.45 23.11
CA LEU A 176 3.45 1.49 23.34
C LEU A 176 3.79 1.35 24.83
N PHE A 177 3.55 2.41 25.63
CA PHE A 177 3.85 2.45 27.05
C PHE A 177 2.71 1.93 27.93
N ASP A 178 1.70 1.27 27.37
CA ASP A 178 0.69 0.60 28.18
C ASP A 178 1.38 -0.33 29.23
N PRO A 179 0.91 -0.35 30.49
CA PRO A 179 1.51 -1.19 31.52
C PRO A 179 1.45 -2.69 31.22
N SER A 180 0.51 -3.13 30.36
CA SER A 180 0.41 -4.52 29.92
C SER A 180 1.48 -4.94 28.90
N HIS A 181 2.16 -3.97 28.27
CA HIS A 181 3.21 -4.24 27.29
C HIS A 181 4.55 -4.51 27.96
N ARG A 182 5.29 -5.49 27.43
CA ARG A 182 6.66 -5.78 27.85
C ARG A 182 7.62 -4.96 27.01
N ILE A 183 8.49 -4.19 27.67
CA ILE A 183 9.54 -3.39 27.03
C ILE A 183 10.88 -3.82 27.61
N GLU A 184 11.73 -4.40 26.78
CA GLU A 184 13.00 -5.01 27.20
C GLU A 184 14.14 -4.68 26.25
N PHE A 185 15.38 -4.88 26.69
CA PHE A 185 16.53 -4.74 25.82
C PHE A 185 16.68 -5.99 24.95
N GLY A 186 16.87 -5.75 23.65
CA GLY A 186 17.29 -6.74 22.69
C GLY A 186 18.81 -6.78 22.51
N PRO A 187 19.29 -7.37 21.41
CA PRO A 187 20.71 -7.40 21.09
C PRO A 187 21.26 -6.00 20.79
N ILE A 188 22.57 -5.84 20.97
CA ILE A 188 23.32 -4.66 20.50
C ILE A 188 23.76 -4.93 19.05
N GLN A 189 23.61 -3.93 18.19
CA GLN A 189 24.04 -4.03 16.79
C GLN A 189 24.67 -2.71 16.31
N SER A 190 25.62 -2.80 15.38
CA SER A 190 26.10 -1.62 14.67
C SER A 190 25.21 -1.32 13.45
N ILE A 191 24.64 -0.12 13.39
CA ILE A 191 23.91 0.41 12.24
C ILE A 191 24.61 1.71 11.82
N GLU A 192 24.98 1.83 10.55
CA GLU A 192 25.74 2.98 10.03
C GLU A 192 27.02 3.29 10.83
N ARG A 193 27.72 2.25 11.32
CA ARG A 193 28.91 2.34 12.18
C ARG A 193 28.65 2.94 13.57
N GLN A 194 27.39 3.15 13.95
CA GLN A 194 26.99 3.55 15.30
C GLN A 194 26.53 2.34 16.10
N THR A 195 26.99 2.22 17.34
CA THR A 195 26.53 1.17 18.26
C THR A 195 25.11 1.51 18.72
N CYS A 196 24.16 0.65 18.36
CA CYS A 196 22.77 0.82 18.71
C CYS A 196 22.34 -0.25 19.72
N ARG A 197 21.56 0.17 20.72
CA ARG A 197 20.81 -0.72 21.60
C ARG A 197 19.43 -0.98 21.00
N CYS A 198 19.02 -2.24 20.96
CA CYS A 198 17.65 -2.59 20.58
C CYS A 198 16.73 -2.47 21.80
N VAL A 199 15.63 -1.73 21.66
CA VAL A 199 14.50 -1.79 22.58
C VAL A 199 13.37 -2.56 21.88
N ILE A 200 12.96 -3.67 22.48
CA ILE A 200 11.90 -4.52 21.99
C ILE A 200 10.62 -4.17 22.76
N VAL A 201 9.54 -3.91 22.03
CA VAL A 201 8.21 -3.69 22.60
C VAL A 201 7.29 -4.82 22.12
N ASP A 202 6.89 -5.69 23.04
CA ASP A 202 5.87 -6.72 22.81
C ASP A 202 4.50 -6.17 23.28
N ALA A 203 3.66 -5.82 22.31
CA ALA A 203 2.31 -5.26 22.47
C ALA A 203 1.26 -6.26 21.96
N GLY A 204 0.94 -7.26 22.78
CA GLY A 204 0.07 -8.38 22.37
C GLY A 204 0.71 -9.24 21.30
N GLU A 205 0.08 -9.32 20.12
CA GLU A 205 0.61 -10.06 18.95
C GLU A 205 1.60 -9.23 18.12
N GLN A 206 1.76 -7.94 18.43
CA GLN A 206 2.64 -7.04 17.70
C GLN A 206 3.98 -6.89 18.44
N ARG A 207 5.08 -7.07 17.70
CA ARG A 207 6.44 -6.90 18.20
C ARG A 207 7.16 -5.83 17.40
N TYR A 208 7.56 -4.76 18.07
CA TYR A 208 8.35 -3.67 17.50
C TYR A 208 9.78 -3.75 18.01
N GLN A 209 10.75 -3.37 17.17
CA GLN A 209 12.14 -3.23 17.58
C GLN A 209 12.67 -1.85 17.21
N PHE A 210 13.09 -1.08 18.20
CA PHE A 210 13.68 0.25 18.03
C PHE A 210 15.18 0.16 18.23
N TRP A 211 15.94 0.44 17.18
CA TRP A 211 17.39 0.47 17.24
C TRP A 211 17.86 1.89 17.52
N ILE A 212 18.28 2.13 18.76
CA ILE A 212 18.60 3.46 19.29
C ILE A 212 20.12 3.61 19.42
N ASP A 213 20.67 4.63 18.78
CA ASP A 213 22.07 5.05 18.97
C ASP A 213 22.25 5.54 20.41
N ASP A 214 23.08 4.81 21.17
CA ASP A 214 23.24 5.00 22.62
C ASP A 214 23.85 6.36 22.99
N ARG A 215 24.62 6.96 22.08
CA ARG A 215 25.28 8.25 22.32
C ARG A 215 24.40 9.41 21.93
N ALA A 216 23.76 9.30 20.77
CA ALA A 216 22.95 10.37 20.22
C ALA A 216 21.50 10.33 20.72
N GLY A 217 21.05 9.25 21.38
CA GLY A 217 19.66 9.08 21.81
C GLY A 217 18.70 9.24 20.64
N ILE A 218 19.02 8.61 19.50
CA ILE A 218 18.28 8.74 18.25
C ILE A 218 17.99 7.37 17.66
N VAL A 219 16.77 7.17 17.18
CA VAL A 219 16.38 5.95 16.45
C VAL A 219 17.08 5.93 15.09
N ARG A 220 17.72 4.81 14.75
CA ARG A 220 18.37 4.56 13.45
C ARG A 220 17.56 3.62 12.57
N ARG A 221 16.82 2.70 13.18
CA ARG A 221 15.95 1.73 12.51
C ARG A 221 14.78 1.35 13.39
N ILE A 222 13.65 1.04 12.75
CA ILE A 222 12.50 0.40 13.36
C ILE A 222 12.22 -0.88 12.58
N ASP A 223 12.17 -2.03 13.26
CA ASP A 223 11.55 -3.22 12.67
C ASP A 223 10.09 -3.26 13.12
N LEU A 224 9.18 -3.26 12.15
CA LEU A 224 7.75 -3.28 12.37
C LEU A 224 7.25 -4.73 12.49
N PRO A 225 6.07 -4.96 13.09
CA PRO A 225 5.47 -6.28 13.13
C PRO A 225 5.37 -6.87 11.71
N PRO A 226 5.76 -8.14 11.52
CA PRO A 226 5.62 -8.78 10.22
C PRO A 226 4.13 -8.90 9.87
N ILE A 227 3.82 -8.76 8.59
CA ILE A 227 2.45 -8.94 8.08
C ILE A 227 2.39 -10.18 7.19
N VAL A 228 1.21 -10.79 7.10
CA VAL A 228 0.93 -11.87 6.14
C VAL A 228 -0.03 -11.32 5.11
N ALA A 229 0.45 -11.15 3.88
CA ALA A 229 -0.34 -10.58 2.80
C ALA A 229 0.05 -11.22 1.46
N PRO A 230 -0.87 -11.26 0.48
CA PRO A 230 -0.52 -11.63 -0.88
C PRO A 230 0.29 -10.49 -1.52
N LEU A 231 1.40 -10.80 -2.21
CA LEU A 231 2.21 -9.78 -2.89
C LEU A 231 1.51 -9.15 -4.09
N VAL A 232 0.66 -9.94 -4.74
CA VAL A 232 -0.19 -9.55 -5.86
C VAL A 232 -1.60 -10.09 -5.59
N PRO A 233 -2.66 -9.40 -6.04
CA PRO A 233 -4.03 -9.86 -5.83
C PRO A 233 -4.25 -11.30 -6.31
N GLY A 234 -4.67 -12.20 -5.42
CA GLY A 234 -4.91 -13.62 -5.73
C GLY A 234 -3.75 -14.57 -5.47
N ALA A 235 -2.55 -14.07 -5.14
CA ALA A 235 -1.45 -14.92 -4.68
C ALA A 235 -1.70 -15.52 -3.28
N VAL A 236 -0.98 -16.60 -2.95
CA VAL A 236 -0.99 -17.16 -1.59
C VAL A 236 -0.37 -16.14 -0.63
N PRO A 237 -1.04 -15.79 0.49
CA PRO A 237 -0.47 -14.89 1.48
C PRO A 237 0.83 -15.45 2.06
N GLN A 238 1.83 -14.59 2.20
CA GLN A 238 3.12 -14.98 2.76
C GLN A 238 3.66 -13.93 3.74
N PRO A 239 4.61 -14.28 4.62
CA PRO A 239 5.22 -13.34 5.54
C PRO A 239 6.00 -12.24 4.80
N ILE A 240 5.76 -11.00 5.19
CA ILE A 240 6.47 -9.81 4.72
C ILE A 240 7.10 -9.14 5.94
N GLN A 241 8.41 -8.92 5.86
CA GLN A 241 9.15 -8.16 6.87
C GLN A 241 9.13 -6.69 6.49
N LEU A 242 8.84 -5.83 7.46
CA LEU A 242 8.73 -4.39 7.29
C LEU A 242 9.75 -3.71 8.19
N SER A 243 10.49 -2.74 7.66
CA SER A 243 11.37 -1.89 8.47
C SER A 243 11.38 -0.45 7.97
N ILE A 244 11.76 0.47 8.85
CA ILE A 244 12.00 1.87 8.56
C ILE A 244 13.44 2.18 8.94
N ASP A 245 14.28 2.49 7.95
CA ASP A 245 15.66 2.94 8.16
C ASP A 245 15.67 4.48 8.22
N LEU A 246 16.23 5.07 9.28
CA LEU A 246 16.38 6.53 9.44
C LEU A 246 17.82 6.94 9.15
N VAL A 247 18.18 6.80 7.87
CA VAL A 247 19.55 6.98 7.35
C VAL A 247 20.08 8.37 7.68
N GLY A 248 21.21 8.44 8.36
CA GLY A 248 21.84 9.72 8.71
C GLY A 248 21.00 10.60 9.64
N ALA A 249 20.07 10.02 10.41
CA ALA A 249 19.28 10.74 11.39
C ALA A 249 20.16 11.59 12.33
N THR A 250 19.79 12.85 12.55
CA THR A 250 20.46 13.72 13.53
C THR A 250 19.54 14.85 13.98
N PHE A 251 19.79 15.35 15.20
CA PHE A 251 19.19 16.57 15.75
C PHE A 251 20.02 17.83 15.49
N ASP A 252 21.19 17.70 14.84
CA ASP A 252 22.00 18.86 14.50
C ASP A 252 21.21 19.81 13.61
N ALA A 253 21.36 21.11 13.82
CA ALA A 253 20.78 22.09 12.91
C ALA A 253 21.37 21.91 11.50
N PRO A 254 20.54 22.00 10.44
CA PRO A 254 21.03 21.98 9.07
C PRO A 254 21.79 23.27 8.74
N ASN A 255 22.85 23.15 7.94
CA ASN A 255 23.59 24.31 7.44
C ASN A 255 23.04 24.85 6.12
N LYS A 256 22.10 24.12 5.50
CA LYS A 256 21.43 24.49 4.25
C LYS A 256 20.03 23.89 4.21
N PRO A 257 19.09 24.53 3.49
CA PRO A 257 17.80 23.94 3.17
C PRO A 257 17.94 22.59 2.45
N PRO A 258 16.93 21.71 2.56
CA PRO A 258 16.93 20.45 1.85
C PRO A 258 16.74 20.70 0.34
N ALA A 259 17.18 19.75 -0.49
CA ALA A 259 16.74 19.73 -1.89
C ALA A 259 15.28 19.28 -1.91
N ILE A 260 14.38 20.19 -2.29
CA ILE A 260 12.95 19.93 -2.43
C ILE A 260 12.70 19.51 -3.89
N GLU A 261 11.90 18.47 -4.08
CA GLU A 261 11.44 18.11 -5.43
C GLU A 261 10.66 19.28 -6.05
N PRO A 262 10.85 19.59 -7.34
CA PRO A 262 10.11 20.67 -7.99
C PRO A 262 8.61 20.37 -8.01
N LEU A 263 7.82 21.44 -8.03
CA LEU A 263 6.38 21.33 -8.28
C LEU A 263 6.11 20.71 -9.67
N PRO A 264 4.91 20.14 -9.89
CA PRO A 264 4.46 19.73 -11.22
C PRO A 264 4.61 20.86 -12.24
N LYS A 265 4.79 20.53 -13.53
CA LYS A 265 5.10 21.51 -14.59
C LYS A 265 4.04 22.61 -14.75
N SER A 266 2.78 22.29 -14.47
CA SER A 266 1.64 23.20 -14.59
C SER A 266 0.78 23.13 -13.32
N PRO A 267 1.28 23.65 -12.17
CA PRO A 267 0.66 23.40 -10.88
C PRO A 267 -0.71 24.10 -10.78
N LYS A 268 -1.74 23.34 -10.42
CA LYS A 268 -3.08 23.86 -10.08
C LYS A 268 -3.12 24.11 -8.57
N LEU A 269 -2.92 25.36 -8.17
CA LEU A 269 -2.92 25.75 -6.75
C LEU A 269 -4.33 25.65 -6.18
N VAL A 270 -4.53 24.78 -5.18
CA VAL A 270 -5.83 24.51 -4.55
C VAL A 270 -5.75 24.60 -3.03
N SER A 271 -6.82 25.02 -2.37
CA SER A 271 -6.88 25.10 -0.90
C SER A 271 -7.15 23.74 -0.22
N ARG A 272 -7.58 22.75 -1.00
CA ARG A 272 -7.73 21.34 -0.67
C ARG A 272 -7.63 20.52 -1.95
N LEU A 273 -7.14 19.29 -1.88
CA LEU A 273 -7.12 18.39 -3.02
C LEU A 273 -8.54 17.91 -3.36
N ILE A 274 -8.82 17.76 -4.65
CA ILE A 274 -10.05 17.21 -5.18
C ILE A 274 -9.75 15.79 -5.71
N PRO A 275 -10.51 14.75 -5.31
CA PRO A 275 -10.34 13.41 -5.87
C PRO A 275 -10.36 13.44 -7.40
N LEU A 276 -9.46 12.68 -8.03
CA LEU A 276 -9.42 12.56 -9.48
C LEU A 276 -10.78 12.12 -10.03
N PRO A 277 -11.19 12.63 -11.21
CA PRO A 277 -12.37 12.11 -11.87
C PRO A 277 -12.15 10.64 -12.23
N PRO A 278 -13.23 9.86 -12.43
CA PRO A 278 -13.08 8.50 -12.90
C PRO A 278 -12.32 8.45 -14.24
N PRO A 279 -11.60 7.35 -14.51
CA PRO A 279 -10.88 7.20 -15.76
C PRO A 279 -11.84 7.33 -16.94
N ARG A 280 -11.32 7.84 -18.06
CA ARG A 280 -12.09 7.96 -19.29
C ARG A 280 -12.62 6.57 -19.70
N PRO A 281 -13.91 6.45 -20.07
CA PRO A 281 -14.43 5.20 -20.61
C PRO A 281 -13.61 4.73 -21.81
N ALA A 282 -13.48 3.41 -21.97
CA ALA A 282 -12.67 2.81 -23.02
C ALA A 282 -13.08 3.35 -24.41
N ARG A 283 -12.08 3.63 -25.25
CA ARG A 283 -12.29 4.29 -26.56
C ARG A 283 -13.14 3.45 -27.52
N ILE A 284 -13.08 2.14 -27.35
CA ILE A 284 -13.82 1.15 -28.15
C ILE A 284 -15.31 1.07 -27.83
N LEU A 285 -15.79 1.64 -26.72
CA LEU A 285 -17.21 1.63 -26.41
C LEU A 285 -18.00 2.19 -27.60
N GLY A 286 -19.12 1.54 -27.94
CA GLY A 286 -19.96 1.89 -29.08
C GLY A 286 -19.32 1.69 -30.46
N THR A 287 -18.11 1.14 -30.54
CA THR A 287 -17.46 0.82 -31.82
C THR A 287 -17.71 -0.63 -32.20
N ARG A 288 -17.75 -0.89 -33.51
CA ARG A 288 -17.94 -2.23 -34.05
C ARG A 288 -16.59 -2.94 -34.21
N VAL A 289 -16.49 -4.13 -33.66
CA VAL A 289 -15.29 -4.98 -33.70
C VAL A 289 -15.16 -5.61 -35.10
N PRO A 290 -14.07 -5.34 -35.84
CA PRO A 290 -13.87 -5.92 -37.17
C PRO A 290 -13.79 -7.45 -37.12
N GLY A 291 -14.43 -8.13 -38.08
CA GLY A 291 -14.34 -9.59 -38.20
C GLY A 291 -15.13 -10.39 -37.16
N PHE A 292 -15.80 -9.74 -36.21
CA PHE A 292 -16.66 -10.40 -35.25
C PHE A 292 -18.03 -10.70 -35.89
N ARG A 293 -18.37 -11.99 -36.02
CA ARG A 293 -19.71 -12.46 -36.42
C ARG A 293 -20.12 -13.64 -35.55
N ILE A 294 -21.20 -13.48 -34.81
CA ILE A 294 -21.86 -14.58 -34.11
C ILE A 294 -22.68 -15.33 -35.17
N LYS A 295 -22.31 -16.58 -35.45
CA LYS A 295 -22.91 -17.36 -36.56
C LYS A 295 -24.25 -18.02 -36.23
N ASP A 296 -24.85 -17.71 -35.08
CA ASP A 296 -25.79 -18.60 -34.45
C ASP A 296 -26.83 -17.77 -33.66
N GLY A 297 -28.10 -17.93 -34.04
CA GLY A 297 -28.98 -16.82 -34.39
C GLY A 297 -29.97 -16.26 -33.35
N ASP A 298 -29.91 -16.64 -32.07
CA ASP A 298 -30.84 -16.13 -31.04
C ASP A 298 -30.19 -15.30 -29.92
N GLN A 299 -28.88 -15.42 -29.74
CA GLN A 299 -28.18 -14.73 -28.63
C GLN A 299 -27.86 -13.28 -28.97
N LYS A 300 -28.22 -12.38 -28.05
CA LYS A 300 -28.11 -10.93 -28.24
C LYS A 300 -26.75 -10.38 -27.81
N LEU A 301 -26.06 -11.06 -26.90
CA LEU A 301 -24.85 -10.56 -26.27
C LEU A 301 -23.75 -11.62 -26.20
N THR A 302 -22.50 -11.17 -26.26
CA THR A 302 -21.30 -11.97 -26.02
C THR A 302 -20.43 -11.28 -24.95
N PHE A 303 -20.21 -11.99 -23.86
CA PHE A 303 -19.35 -11.62 -22.75
C PHE A 303 -18.02 -12.37 -22.86
N LEU A 304 -16.92 -11.63 -22.91
CA LEU A 304 -15.57 -12.19 -23.04
C LEU A 304 -14.68 -11.71 -21.90
N VAL A 305 -13.92 -12.61 -21.31
CA VAL A 305 -12.88 -12.28 -20.32
C VAL A 305 -11.52 -12.68 -20.88
N ARG A 306 -10.53 -11.78 -20.83
CA ARG A 306 -9.18 -12.07 -21.31
C ARG A 306 -8.31 -12.65 -20.20
N VAL A 307 -7.69 -13.78 -20.48
CA VAL A 307 -6.72 -14.45 -19.60
C VAL A 307 -5.36 -14.52 -20.29
N SER A 308 -4.31 -14.19 -19.55
CA SER A 308 -2.92 -14.38 -19.97
C SER A 308 -2.21 -15.37 -19.03
N VAL A 309 -0.91 -15.54 -19.20
CA VAL A 309 -0.10 -16.44 -18.37
C VAL A 309 -0.03 -15.96 -16.89
N ASP A 310 -0.36 -14.70 -16.62
CA ASP A 310 -0.40 -14.18 -15.24
C ASP A 310 -1.55 -14.83 -14.45
N THR A 311 -1.21 -15.44 -13.31
CA THR A 311 -2.14 -16.04 -12.35
C THR A 311 -3.27 -15.10 -11.92
N ASN A 312 -3.02 -13.78 -11.91
CA ASN A 312 -4.03 -12.79 -11.55
C ASN A 312 -5.21 -12.78 -12.52
N THR A 313 -4.97 -13.17 -13.78
CA THR A 313 -5.99 -13.18 -14.83
C THR A 313 -6.85 -14.44 -14.80
N ILE A 314 -6.34 -15.54 -14.22
CA ILE A 314 -7.10 -16.78 -13.99
C ILE A 314 -8.27 -16.50 -13.03
N ALA A 315 -8.08 -15.65 -12.02
CA ALA A 315 -9.15 -15.26 -11.10
C ALA A 315 -10.34 -14.59 -11.81
N ALA A 316 -10.10 -13.84 -12.89
CA ALA A 316 -11.16 -13.23 -13.69
C ALA A 316 -11.99 -14.29 -14.43
N ALA A 317 -11.35 -15.32 -15.01
CA ALA A 317 -12.07 -16.43 -15.63
C ALA A 317 -12.87 -17.26 -14.61
N MET A 318 -12.31 -17.52 -13.44
CA MET A 318 -13.03 -18.20 -12.35
C MET A 318 -14.24 -17.39 -11.88
N THR A 319 -14.10 -16.07 -11.79
CA THR A 319 -15.21 -15.17 -11.47
C THR A 319 -16.30 -15.24 -12.55
N ALA A 320 -15.91 -15.22 -13.82
CA ALA A 320 -16.84 -15.33 -14.95
C ALA A 320 -17.59 -16.66 -14.97
N GLN A 321 -16.88 -17.77 -14.72
CA GLN A 321 -17.46 -19.11 -14.58
C GLN A 321 -18.48 -19.14 -13.45
N SER A 322 -18.05 -18.81 -12.23
CA SER A 322 -18.88 -18.88 -11.02
C SER A 322 -20.16 -18.07 -11.16
N TRP A 323 -20.09 -16.93 -11.84
CA TRP A 323 -21.26 -16.08 -12.03
C TRP A 323 -22.14 -16.54 -13.21
N THR A 324 -21.56 -17.09 -14.29
CA THR A 324 -22.32 -17.75 -15.37
C THR A 324 -23.11 -18.95 -14.84
N ASP A 325 -22.56 -19.72 -13.91
CA ASP A 325 -23.24 -20.84 -13.25
C ASP A 325 -24.47 -20.42 -12.43
N GLN A 326 -24.56 -19.14 -12.08
CA GLN A 326 -25.68 -18.55 -11.33
C GLN A 326 -26.73 -17.89 -12.22
N TRP A 327 -26.54 -17.90 -13.55
CA TRP A 327 -27.49 -17.29 -14.47
C TRP A 327 -28.80 -18.07 -14.56
N SER A 328 -29.89 -17.35 -14.82
CA SER A 328 -31.17 -17.96 -15.18
C SER A 328 -31.12 -18.54 -16.60
N ASP A 329 -32.04 -19.46 -16.91
CA ASP A 329 -32.21 -20.02 -18.27
C ASP A 329 -32.42 -18.92 -19.34
N GLU A 330 -33.07 -17.82 -18.97
CA GLU A 330 -33.24 -16.66 -19.84
C GLU A 330 -31.92 -15.96 -20.15
N LEU A 331 -31.04 -15.79 -19.16
CA LEU A 331 -29.73 -15.16 -19.37
C LEU A 331 -28.79 -16.08 -20.15
N THR A 332 -28.79 -17.38 -19.88
CA THR A 332 -27.96 -18.36 -20.62
C THR A 332 -28.37 -18.46 -22.10
N THR A 333 -29.67 -18.31 -22.39
CA THR A 333 -30.18 -18.24 -23.78
C THR A 333 -29.96 -16.89 -24.44
N THR A 334 -29.68 -15.82 -23.68
CA THR A 334 -29.50 -14.46 -24.21
C THR A 334 -28.03 -14.06 -24.38
N ILE A 335 -27.15 -14.56 -23.51
CA ILE A 335 -25.75 -14.14 -23.40
C ILE A 335 -24.83 -15.34 -23.62
N ARG A 336 -23.85 -15.19 -24.50
CA ARG A 336 -22.72 -16.12 -24.65
C ARG A 336 -21.58 -15.68 -23.74
N THR A 337 -21.08 -16.56 -22.88
CA THR A 337 -19.82 -16.32 -22.17
C THR A 337 -18.67 -17.05 -22.86
N GLY A 338 -17.49 -16.43 -22.90
CA GLY A 338 -16.26 -17.08 -23.32
C GLY A 338 -15.03 -16.50 -22.63
N VAL A 339 -13.97 -17.30 -22.58
CA VAL A 339 -12.66 -16.88 -22.09
C VAL A 339 -11.72 -16.77 -23.29
N LEU A 340 -11.21 -15.57 -23.52
CA LEU A 340 -10.21 -15.30 -24.54
C LEU A 340 -8.82 -15.52 -23.92
N VAL A 341 -8.07 -16.48 -24.44
CA VAL A 341 -6.74 -16.83 -23.90
C VAL A 341 -5.65 -16.51 -24.89
N ASP A 342 -4.55 -15.95 -24.39
CA ASP A 342 -3.31 -15.87 -25.17
C ASP A 342 -2.81 -17.31 -25.50
N ALA A 343 -2.07 -17.46 -26.60
CA ALA A 343 -1.68 -18.79 -27.12
C ALA A 343 -0.96 -19.68 -26.08
N ASP A 344 -0.07 -19.06 -25.32
CA ASP A 344 0.74 -19.64 -24.25
C ASP A 344 -0.05 -19.89 -22.95
N ALA A 345 -1.08 -19.07 -22.68
CA ALA A 345 -1.97 -19.19 -21.52
C ALA A 345 -3.02 -20.31 -21.65
N SER A 346 -3.26 -20.84 -22.86
CA SER A 346 -4.28 -21.88 -23.08
C SER A 346 -4.11 -23.13 -22.20
N ARG A 347 -2.88 -23.44 -21.79
CA ARG A 347 -2.56 -24.60 -20.93
C ARG A 347 -2.67 -24.30 -19.43
N THR A 348 -2.79 -23.03 -19.05
CA THR A 348 -2.89 -22.60 -17.64
C THR A 348 -4.32 -22.48 -17.17
N ILE A 349 -5.31 -22.64 -18.07
CA ILE A 349 -6.73 -22.61 -17.70
C ILE A 349 -7.07 -23.83 -16.83
N PRO A 350 -7.61 -23.60 -15.62
CA PRO A 350 -8.04 -24.68 -14.74
C PRO A 350 -9.11 -25.57 -15.39
N ALA A 351 -9.09 -26.88 -15.08
CA ALA A 351 -10.00 -27.85 -15.69
C ALA A 351 -11.48 -27.68 -15.28
N ASP A 352 -11.73 -26.92 -14.21
CA ASP A 352 -13.06 -26.54 -13.70
C ASP A 352 -13.66 -25.32 -14.43
N VAL A 353 -12.90 -24.62 -15.28
CA VAL A 353 -13.44 -23.61 -16.19
C VAL A 353 -14.13 -24.32 -17.35
N THR A 354 -15.46 -24.30 -17.35
CA THR A 354 -16.31 -24.97 -18.36
C THR A 354 -16.82 -24.02 -19.44
N VAL A 355 -16.75 -22.71 -19.21
CA VAL A 355 -17.04 -21.70 -20.23
C VAL A 355 -16.12 -21.88 -21.46
N PRO A 356 -16.64 -21.69 -22.69
CA PRO A 356 -15.86 -21.84 -23.91
C PRO A 356 -14.55 -21.06 -23.91
N VAL A 357 -13.44 -21.74 -24.21
CA VAL A 357 -12.11 -21.13 -24.33
C VAL A 357 -11.80 -20.84 -25.80
N VAL A 358 -11.49 -19.58 -26.10
CA VAL A 358 -11.10 -19.10 -27.43
C VAL A 358 -9.62 -18.71 -27.40
N VAL A 359 -8.80 -19.37 -28.20
CA VAL A 359 -7.35 -19.11 -28.24
C VAL A 359 -7.05 -18.01 -29.26
N ASP A 360 -6.56 -16.86 -28.79
CA ASP A 360 -6.08 -15.76 -29.62
C ASP A 360 -4.60 -15.95 -29.96
N LYS A 361 -4.34 -16.69 -31.04
CA LYS A 361 -2.97 -17.10 -31.42
C LYS A 361 -2.01 -15.93 -31.69
N GLY A 362 -2.52 -14.79 -32.15
CA GLY A 362 -1.72 -13.59 -32.49
C GLY A 362 -1.88 -12.44 -31.49
N GLY A 363 -2.83 -12.55 -30.57
CA GLY A 363 -3.26 -11.44 -29.72
C GLY A 363 -3.99 -10.34 -30.51
N ASP A 364 -4.31 -10.57 -31.79
CA ASP A 364 -4.87 -9.55 -32.68
C ASP A 364 -6.32 -9.24 -32.31
N PHE A 365 -7.05 -10.25 -31.85
CA PHE A 365 -8.44 -10.07 -31.44
C PHE A 365 -8.53 -9.30 -30.12
N ALA A 366 -7.73 -9.68 -29.12
CA ALA A 366 -7.60 -8.95 -27.86
C ALA A 366 -7.17 -7.50 -28.09
N LYS A 367 -6.20 -7.25 -28.98
CA LYS A 367 -5.79 -5.88 -29.36
C LYS A 367 -6.91 -5.09 -30.03
N SER A 368 -7.70 -5.73 -30.91
CA SER A 368 -8.83 -5.05 -31.58
C SER A 368 -9.93 -4.62 -30.60
N LEU A 369 -10.01 -5.30 -29.46
CA LEU A 369 -10.91 -5.01 -28.35
C LEU A 369 -10.22 -4.23 -27.22
N GLU A 370 -9.01 -3.70 -27.44
CA GLU A 370 -8.19 -3.00 -26.42
C GLU A 370 -8.14 -3.74 -25.06
N MET A 371 -8.29 -5.07 -25.06
CA MET A 371 -8.41 -5.84 -23.82
C MET A 371 -7.06 -5.99 -23.16
N ASN A 372 -6.91 -5.51 -21.93
CA ASN A 372 -5.76 -5.86 -21.09
C ASN A 372 -5.94 -7.26 -20.49
N PRO A 373 -4.87 -7.98 -20.10
CA PRO A 373 -5.03 -9.22 -19.36
C PRO A 373 -5.84 -9.01 -18.07
N GLY A 374 -6.87 -9.84 -17.83
CA GLY A 374 -7.81 -9.70 -16.72
C GLY A 374 -9.00 -8.78 -16.99
N SER A 375 -9.04 -8.12 -18.15
CA SER A 375 -10.20 -7.31 -18.56
C SER A 375 -11.37 -8.17 -19.04
N ALA A 376 -12.55 -7.56 -19.07
CA ALA A 376 -13.73 -8.15 -19.66
C ALA A 376 -14.46 -7.16 -20.58
N VAL A 377 -15.13 -7.70 -21.60
CA VAL A 377 -15.90 -6.92 -22.57
C VAL A 377 -17.27 -7.55 -22.82
N LEU A 378 -18.27 -6.70 -23.02
CA LEU A 378 -19.60 -7.08 -23.49
C LEU A 378 -19.77 -6.56 -24.91
N VAL A 379 -20.15 -7.45 -25.83
CA VAL A 379 -20.35 -7.15 -27.24
C VAL A 379 -21.78 -7.56 -27.63
N ASP A 380 -22.47 -6.73 -28.40
CA ASP A 380 -23.81 -7.07 -28.89
C ASP A 380 -23.78 -7.97 -30.15
N ALA A 381 -24.97 -8.36 -30.63
CA ALA A 381 -25.14 -9.17 -31.82
C ALA A 381 -24.61 -8.51 -33.11
N SER A 382 -24.52 -7.17 -33.14
CA SER A 382 -23.95 -6.43 -34.27
C SER A 382 -22.42 -6.42 -34.27
N GLY A 383 -21.80 -6.83 -33.14
CA GLY A 383 -20.38 -6.73 -32.89
C GLY A 383 -19.97 -5.40 -32.27
N THR A 384 -20.90 -4.64 -31.69
CA THR A 384 -20.63 -3.36 -31.04
C THR A 384 -20.26 -3.58 -29.58
N VAL A 385 -19.18 -2.95 -29.12
CA VAL A 385 -18.74 -3.05 -27.71
C VAL A 385 -19.67 -2.20 -26.83
N MET A 386 -20.39 -2.85 -25.94
CA MET A 386 -21.38 -2.21 -25.07
C MET A 386 -20.79 -1.81 -23.72
N TRP A 387 -19.85 -2.59 -23.21
CA TRP A 387 -19.24 -2.39 -21.90
C TRP A 387 -17.83 -2.97 -21.85
N VAL A 388 -16.96 -2.34 -21.07
CA VAL A 388 -15.55 -2.74 -20.87
C VAL A 388 -15.21 -2.54 -19.40
N ASP A 389 -14.46 -3.48 -18.85
CA ASP A 389 -13.85 -3.38 -17.52
C ASP A 389 -12.40 -3.84 -17.61
N ASP A 390 -11.48 -2.99 -17.19
CA ASP A 390 -10.05 -3.25 -17.31
C ASP A 390 -9.53 -4.31 -16.32
N GLN A 391 -10.27 -4.59 -15.24
CA GLN A 391 -9.91 -5.53 -14.18
C GLN A 391 -11.13 -6.26 -13.62
N PHE A 392 -11.62 -7.23 -14.38
CA PHE A 392 -12.82 -7.96 -14.03
C PHE A 392 -12.64 -8.77 -12.75
N SER A 393 -13.49 -8.53 -11.76
CA SER A 393 -13.40 -9.13 -10.43
C SER A 393 -14.79 -9.23 -9.79
N PRO A 394 -14.93 -9.94 -8.65
CA PRO A 394 -16.22 -10.01 -7.95
C PRO A 394 -16.82 -8.64 -7.60
N ALA A 395 -15.98 -7.62 -7.41
CA ALA A 395 -16.43 -6.26 -7.11
C ALA A 395 -17.15 -5.58 -8.28
N THR A 396 -16.90 -6.01 -9.52
CA THR A 396 -17.45 -5.36 -10.73
C THR A 396 -18.71 -6.05 -11.26
N LEU A 397 -19.11 -7.19 -10.68
CA LEU A 397 -20.30 -7.95 -11.07
C LEU A 397 -21.60 -7.14 -10.99
N ALA A 398 -21.74 -6.24 -10.02
CA ALA A 398 -22.93 -5.40 -9.89
C ALA A 398 -23.04 -4.42 -11.07
N SER A 399 -21.95 -3.75 -11.43
CA SER A 399 -21.88 -2.84 -12.59
C SER A 399 -22.11 -3.59 -13.90
N PHE A 400 -21.55 -4.80 -14.01
CA PHE A 400 -21.73 -5.64 -15.18
C PHE A 400 -23.19 -6.11 -15.36
N GLY A 401 -23.83 -6.56 -14.28
CA GLY A 401 -25.25 -6.94 -14.30
C GLY A 401 -26.17 -5.77 -14.67
N ALA A 402 -25.88 -4.57 -14.18
CA ALA A 402 -26.59 -3.36 -14.58
C ALA A 402 -26.41 -3.06 -16.08
N ALA A 403 -25.19 -3.17 -16.61
CA ALA A 403 -24.92 -2.97 -18.03
C ALA A 403 -25.69 -3.97 -18.91
N ILE A 404 -25.74 -5.25 -18.54
CA ILE A 404 -26.56 -6.24 -19.26
C ILE A 404 -28.03 -5.84 -19.25
N SER A 405 -28.58 -5.52 -18.08
CA SER A 405 -30.00 -5.16 -17.94
C SER A 405 -30.36 -3.95 -18.81
N ASP A 406 -29.49 -2.94 -18.84
CA ASP A 406 -29.63 -1.75 -19.67
C ASP A 406 -29.62 -2.11 -21.18
N VAL A 407 -28.64 -2.92 -21.63
CA VAL A 407 -28.56 -3.33 -23.03
C VAL A 407 -29.79 -4.15 -23.46
N LEU A 408 -30.24 -5.09 -22.63
CA LEU A 408 -31.44 -5.88 -22.91
C LEU A 408 -32.72 -5.05 -22.94
N SER A 409 -32.72 -3.92 -22.23
CA SER A 409 -33.82 -2.94 -22.23
C SER A 409 -33.72 -1.91 -23.37
N GLY A 410 -32.69 -2.00 -24.22
CA GLY A 410 -32.49 -1.11 -25.36
C GLY A 410 -31.84 0.24 -25.02
N VAL A 411 -31.21 0.36 -23.86
CA VAL A 411 -30.44 1.55 -23.48
C VAL A 411 -29.10 1.55 -24.22
N ASP A 412 -28.71 2.70 -24.78
CA ASP A 412 -27.36 2.93 -25.32
C ASP A 412 -26.36 3.09 -24.16
N VAL A 413 -25.86 1.96 -23.66
CA VAL A 413 -24.87 1.93 -22.57
C VAL A 413 -23.59 2.70 -22.89
N PRO A 414 -22.98 2.57 -24.10
CA PRO A 414 -21.85 3.41 -24.49
C PRO A 414 -22.11 4.91 -24.36
N ASP A 415 -23.23 5.41 -24.89
CA ASP A 415 -23.57 6.83 -24.81
C ASP A 415 -23.83 7.29 -23.37
N ARG A 416 -24.55 6.47 -22.59
CA ARG A 416 -24.80 6.72 -21.17
C ARG A 416 -23.50 6.85 -20.37
N LEU A 417 -22.57 5.91 -20.55
CA LEU A 417 -21.27 5.93 -19.84
C LEU A 417 -20.43 7.16 -20.21
N ARG A 418 -20.43 7.57 -21.49
CA ARG A 418 -19.73 8.79 -21.93
C ARG A 418 -20.38 10.05 -21.37
N THR A 419 -21.71 10.11 -21.35
CA THR A 419 -22.47 11.23 -20.79
C THR A 419 -22.19 11.35 -19.30
N GLN A 420 -22.31 10.26 -18.55
CA GLN A 420 -22.00 10.23 -17.11
C GLN A 420 -20.55 10.65 -16.82
N TRP A 421 -19.58 10.16 -17.59
CA TRP A 421 -18.19 10.57 -17.44
C TRP A 421 -18.00 12.07 -17.71
N THR A 422 -18.66 12.60 -18.74
CA THR A 422 -18.59 14.03 -19.08
C THR A 422 -19.18 14.90 -17.97
N GLU A 423 -20.30 14.49 -17.39
CA GLU A 423 -20.92 15.17 -16.24
C GLU A 423 -20.01 15.12 -15.01
N GLN A 424 -19.38 13.97 -14.72
CA GLN A 424 -18.44 13.81 -13.62
C GLN A 424 -17.17 14.65 -13.82
N LEU A 425 -16.67 14.75 -15.06
CA LEU A 425 -15.54 15.59 -15.39
C LEU A 425 -15.88 17.08 -15.22
N ALA A 426 -17.06 17.51 -15.67
CA ALA A 426 -17.52 18.89 -15.46
C ALA A 426 -17.69 19.21 -13.96
N ALA A 427 -18.22 18.28 -13.16
CA ALA A 427 -18.33 18.43 -11.71
C ALA A 427 -16.95 18.51 -11.03
N TYR A 428 -15.98 17.70 -11.49
CA TYR A 428 -14.59 17.75 -11.05
C TYR A 428 -13.96 19.11 -11.36
N ASP A 429 -14.06 19.59 -12.60
CA ASP A 429 -13.50 20.88 -13.03
C ASP A 429 -14.12 22.04 -12.23
N HIS A 430 -15.43 21.99 -11.99
CA HIS A 430 -16.11 22.96 -11.13
C HIS A 430 -15.57 22.94 -9.70
N ALA A 431 -15.44 21.75 -9.09
CA ALA A 431 -14.91 21.60 -7.73
C ALA A 431 -13.46 22.11 -7.63
N CYS A 432 -12.62 21.84 -8.63
CA CYS A 432 -11.27 22.40 -8.73
C CYS A 432 -11.29 23.93 -8.80
N GLY A 433 -12.22 24.52 -9.57
CA GLY A 433 -12.41 25.96 -9.64
C GLY A 433 -12.81 26.60 -8.31
N GLU A 434 -13.70 25.96 -7.53
CA GLU A 434 -14.14 26.46 -6.23
C GLU A 434 -13.02 26.54 -5.18
N VAL A 435 -12.05 25.62 -5.26
CA VAL A 435 -10.93 25.55 -4.31
C VAL A 435 -9.66 26.20 -4.84
N ALA A 436 -9.68 26.76 -6.05
CA ALA A 436 -8.52 27.39 -6.65
C ALA A 436 -8.04 28.57 -5.81
N VAL A 437 -6.74 28.60 -5.49
CA VAL A 437 -6.13 29.71 -4.77
C VAL A 437 -5.77 30.79 -5.78
N SER A 438 -6.33 31.99 -5.62
CA SER A 438 -5.97 33.13 -6.46
C SER A 438 -4.49 33.47 -6.29
N SER A 439 -3.74 33.47 -7.39
CA SER A 439 -2.39 34.01 -7.45
C SER A 439 -2.47 35.54 -7.26
N ASN A 440 -2.45 36.01 -6.02
CA ASN A 440 -2.34 37.43 -5.69
C ASN A 440 -0.94 37.96 -5.95
#